data_AF-A0A3C2DCM8-F1
#
_entry.id   AF-A0A3C2DCM8-F1
#
_cell.length_a   1.000
_cell.length_b   1.000
_cell.length_c   1.000
_cell.angle_alpha   90.00
_cell.angle_beta   90.00
_cell.angle_gamma   90.00
#
_symmetry.space_group_name_H-M   'P 1'
#
loop_
_entity.id
_entity.type
_entity.pdbx_description
1 polymer ?
#
loop_
_entity_poly.entity_id
_entity_poly.type
_entity_poly.pdbx_seq_one_letter_code
_entity_poly.pdbx_strand_id
1 'polypeptide(L)' 'MVTDGTPLDMPQFPRSQVLSLVKTFNMYVRFEEERWPEVELAEQDTTEGREKYEELRQEFVARFWSAGPSTSFEEASASV' A
#
# COMPACT_ATOMS: atom_id res chain seq x y z
N MET A 1 -19.23 3.01 -0.58
CA MET A 1 -19.44 2.40 0.76
C MET A 1 -18.25 1.48 1.00
N VAL A 2 -17.19 2.00 1.64
CA VAL A 2 -16.04 1.17 2.01
C VAL A 2 -16.48 0.37 3.23
N THR A 3 -16.45 -0.95 3.10
CA THR A 3 -16.86 -1.92 4.11
C THR A 3 -16.24 -1.60 5.47
N ASP A 4 -17.09 -1.48 6.48
CA ASP A 4 -16.87 -1.02 7.86
C ASP A 4 -16.00 -1.97 8.71
N GLY A 5 -14.91 -2.48 8.13
CA GLY A 5 -14.01 -3.45 8.74
C GLY A 5 -14.09 -4.81 8.09
N THR A 6 -12.92 -5.41 7.91
CA THR A 6 -12.81 -6.84 7.59
C THR A 6 -13.64 -7.63 8.62
N PRO A 7 -14.55 -8.52 8.20
CA PRO A 7 -15.31 -9.38 9.12
C PRO A 7 -14.43 -10.44 9.81
N LEU A 8 -13.16 -10.53 9.42
CA LEU A 8 -12.18 -11.46 9.97
C LEU A 8 -11.40 -10.76 11.10
N ASP A 9 -12.01 -10.70 12.29
CA ASP A 9 -11.26 -10.48 13.53
C ASP A 9 -10.78 -11.84 14.04
N MET A 10 -9.65 -12.27 13.51
CA MET A 10 -9.02 -13.51 13.94
C MET A 10 -8.06 -13.18 15.09
N PRO A 11 -8.07 -13.93 16.20
CA PRO A 11 -7.15 -13.67 17.31
C PRO A 11 -5.67 -13.81 16.92
N GLN A 12 -5.37 -14.50 15.81
CA GLN A 12 -4.02 -14.56 15.24
C GLN A 12 -3.64 -13.36 14.35
N PHE A 13 -4.63 -12.64 13.82
CA PHE A 13 -4.46 -11.50 12.92
C PHE A 13 -5.48 -10.40 13.26
N PRO A 14 -5.13 -9.49 14.19
CA PRO A 14 -6.04 -8.41 14.57
C PRO A 14 -6.33 -7.53 13.35
N ARG A 15 -7.57 -7.05 13.27
CA ARG A 15 -8.02 -6.21 12.15
C ARG A 15 -7.11 -4.99 11.89
N SER A 16 -6.55 -4.39 12.93
CA SER A 16 -5.62 -3.25 12.80
C SER A 16 -4.38 -3.60 12.00
N GLN A 17 -3.79 -4.77 12.24
CA GLN A 17 -2.61 -5.23 11.50
C GLN A 17 -2.94 -5.49 10.04
N VAL A 18 -4.08 -6.12 9.76
CA VAL A 18 -4.53 -6.36 8.39
C VAL A 18 -4.75 -5.05 7.64
N LEU A 19 -5.41 -4.08 8.28
CA LEU A 19 -5.64 -2.76 7.68
C LEU A 19 -4.34 -2.02 7.41
N SER A 20 -3.38 -2.08 8.33
CA SER A 20 -2.05 -1.50 8.14
C SER A 20 -1.32 -2.16 6.97
N LEU A 21 -1.33 -3.49 6.87
CA LEU A 21 -0.72 -4.21 5.77
C LEU A 21 -1.37 -3.87 4.42
N VAL A 22 -2.71 -3.80 4.37
CA VAL A 22 -3.42 -3.40 3.14
C VAL A 22 -3.05 -1.99 2.69
N LYS A 23 -2.79 -1.07 3.63
CA LYS A 23 -2.40 0.32 3.30
C LYS A 23 -1.01 0.40 2.66
N THR A 24 -0.07 -0.46 3.09
CA THR A 24 1.34 -0.48 2.64
C THR A 24 1.61 -1.53 1.56
N PHE A 25 0.68 -2.44 1.29
CA PHE A 25 0.86 -3.52 0.31
C PHE A 25 1.33 -3.03 -1.07
N ASN A 26 0.74 -1.95 -1.58
CA ASN A 26 1.17 -1.37 -2.86
C ASN A 26 2.63 -0.93 -2.85
N MET A 27 3.12 -0.41 -1.72
CA MET A 27 4.49 0.03 -1.54
C MET A 27 5.45 -1.17 -1.58
N TYR A 28 5.10 -2.29 -0.93
CA TYR A 28 5.87 -3.54 -1.03
C TYR A 28 5.96 -4.08 -2.45
N VAL A 29 4.91 -3.92 -3.26
CA VAL A 29 4.88 -4.42 -4.64
C VAL A 29 5.72 -3.56 -5.59
N ARG A 30 5.83 -2.26 -5.36
CA ARG A 30 6.51 -1.34 -6.30
C ARG A 30 7.90 -0.90 -5.87
N PHE A 31 8.19 -0.87 -4.57
CA PHE A 31 9.53 -0.52 -4.08
C PHE A 31 10.46 -1.73 -4.08
N GLU A 32 11.76 -1.44 -4.20
CA GLU A 32 12.83 -2.44 -4.11
C GLU A 32 12.90 -3.05 -2.70
N GLU A 33 13.37 -4.29 -2.60
CA GLU A 33 13.47 -5.04 -1.34
C GLU A 33 14.31 -4.33 -0.28
N GLU A 34 15.32 -3.56 -0.70
CA GLU A 34 16.17 -2.76 0.18
C GLU A 34 15.39 -1.71 0.99
N ARG A 35 14.21 -1.30 0.49
CA ARG A 35 13.36 -0.27 1.12
C ARG A 35 12.20 -0.85 1.92
N TRP A 36 12.05 -2.17 1.96
CA TRP A 36 11.03 -2.82 2.78
C TRP A 36 11.09 -2.46 4.27
N PRO A 37 12.27 -2.23 4.90
CA PRO A 37 12.33 -1.74 6.27
C PRO A 37 11.66 -0.37 6.46
N GLU A 38 11.70 0.50 5.44
CA GLU A 38 11.01 1.79 5.47
C GLU A 38 9.49 1.62 5.38
N VAL A 39 9.04 0.66 4.56
CA VAL A 39 7.61 0.34 4.41
C VAL A 39 7.07 -0.34 5.67
N GLU A 40 7.87 -1.18 6.33
CA GLU A 40 7.53 -1.81 7.61
C GLU A 40 7.41 -0.76 8.73
N LEU A 41 8.30 0.23 8.76
CA LEU A 41 8.18 1.37 9.66
C LEU A 41 6.88 2.16 9.39
N ALA A 42 6.54 2.35 8.12
CA ALA A 42 5.31 3.01 7.70
C ALA A 42 4.03 2.21 8.01
N GLU A 43 4.11 0.89 8.17
CA GLU A 43 2.99 0.03 8.56
C GLU A 43 2.54 0.32 9.99
N GLN A 44 3.49 0.61 10.88
CA GLN A 44 3.25 0.89 12.29
C GLN A 44 2.34 2.12 12.46
N ASP A 45 1.41 2.05 13.42
CA ASP A 45 0.53 3.17 13.75
C ASP A 45 1.16 4.12 14.80
N THR A 46 2.47 4.30 14.71
CA THR A 46 3.24 5.27 15.51
C THR A 46 3.29 6.63 14.78
N THR A 47 3.62 7.70 15.50
CA THR A 47 3.80 9.02 14.88
C THR A 47 4.85 8.99 13.77
N GLU A 48 5.99 8.35 14.04
CA GLU A 48 7.09 8.16 13.08
C GLU A 48 6.64 7.34 11.86
N GLY A 49 5.86 6.27 12.07
CA GLY A 49 5.32 5.46 10.97
C GLY A 49 4.34 6.22 10.08
N ARG A 50 3.51 7.10 10.66
CA ARG A 50 2.60 7.96 9.87
C ARG A 50 3.34 8.99 9.04
N GLU A 51 4.38 9.61 9.60
CA GLU A 51 5.24 10.53 8.85
C GLU A 51 5.92 9.82 7.69
N LYS A 52 6.51 8.64 7.95
CA LYS A 52 7.17 7.83 6.92
C LYS A 52 6.22 7.35 5.83
N TYR A 53 5.00 6.97 6.20
CA TYR A 53 3.95 6.58 5.26
C TYR A 53 3.62 7.71 4.30
N GLU A 54 3.48 8.94 4.79
CA GLU A 54 3.13 10.10 3.95
C GLU A 54 4.26 10.45 2.98
N GLU A 55 5.53 10.39 3.42
CA GLU A 55 6.69 10.54 2.54
C GLU A 55 6.69 9.50 1.40
N LEU A 56 6.59 8.21 1.77
CA LEU A 56 6.59 7.11 0.81
C LEU A 56 5.39 7.18 -0.12
N ARG A 57 4.23 7.61 0.37
CA ARG A 57 3.03 7.81 -0.44
C ARG A 57 3.22 8.91 -1.46
N GLN A 58 3.76 10.06 -1.08
CA GLN A 58 4.02 11.15 -2.01
C GLN A 58 5.02 10.72 -3.09
N GLU A 59 6.08 10.02 -2.70
CA GLU A 59 7.05 9.45 -3.63
C GLU A 59 6.39 8.43 -4.57
N PHE A 60 5.57 7.54 -4.03
CA PHE A 60 4.85 6.53 -4.81
C PHE A 60 3.92 7.18 -5.84
N VAL A 61 3.15 8.21 -5.45
CA VAL A 61 2.27 8.95 -6.36
C VAL A 61 3.09 9.67 -7.44
N ALA A 62 4.17 10.34 -7.06
CA ALA A 62 5.02 11.02 -8.02
C ALA A 62 5.62 10.06 -9.06
N ARG A 63 6.15 8.91 -8.61
CA ARG A 63 6.83 7.94 -9.49
C ARG A 63 5.88 7.06 -10.31
N PHE A 64 4.80 6.57 -9.72
CA PHE A 64 3.96 5.53 -10.32
C PHE A 64 2.62 6.06 -10.83
N TRP A 65 2.15 7.22 -10.37
CA TRP A 65 0.88 7.81 -10.84
C TRP A 65 1.05 8.87 -11.93
N SER A 66 2.22 9.50 -12.07
CA SER A 66 2.44 10.54 -13.09
C SER A 66 3.06 10.06 -14.41
N ALA A 67 3.47 8.78 -14.49
CA ALA A 67 4.35 8.29 -15.55
C ALA A 67 3.74 7.21 -16.48
N GLY A 68 2.43 7.24 -16.76
CA GLY A 68 1.84 6.40 -17.80
C GLY A 68 0.57 6.99 -18.41
N PRO A 69 0.32 6.81 -19.73
CA PRO A 69 -1.01 7.03 -20.28
C PRO A 69 -1.97 6.14 -19.49
N SER A 70 -3.21 6.60 -19.29
CA SER A 70 -4.27 5.75 -18.75
C SER A 70 -4.42 4.54 -19.68
N THR A 71 -3.71 3.44 -19.40
CA THR A 71 -3.93 2.18 -20.09
C THR A 71 -5.30 1.74 -19.64
N SER A 72 -6.28 1.91 -20.54
CA SER A 72 -7.62 1.39 -20.34
C SER A 72 -7.48 -0.09 -19.95
N PHE A 73 -8.26 -0.55 -18.99
CA PHE A 73 -8.31 -1.94 -18.56
C PHE A 73 -8.42 -2.92 -19.75
N GLU A 74 -8.99 -2.47 -20.87
CA GLU A 74 -9.07 -3.20 -22.14
C GLU A 74 -7.70 -3.51 -22.76
N GLU A 75 -6.72 -2.59 -22.74
CA GLU A 75 -5.37 -2.81 -23.31
C GLU A 75 -4.58 -3.87 -22.53
N ALA A 76 -4.77 -3.93 -21.21
CA ALA A 76 -4.14 -4.95 -20.36
C ALA A 76 -4.74 -6.34 -20.61
N SER A 77 -6.02 -6.43 -20.96
CA SER A 77 -6.70 -7.70 -21.26
C SER A 77 -6.39 -8.24 -22.66
N ALA A 78 -5.99 -7.38 -23.60
CA ALA A 78 -5.73 -7.73 -24.99
C ALA A 78 -4.33 -8.32 -25.25
N SER A 79 -3.46 -8.36 -24.24
CA SER A 79 -2.07 -8.85 -24.36
C SER A 79 -1.85 -10.28 -23.83
N VAL A 80 -2.92 -11.07 -23.63
CA VAL A 80 -2.89 -12.50 -23.26
C VAL A 80 -3.30 -13.37 -24.43
#